data_AF-A0A353BV82-F1
#
_entry.id   AF-A0A353BV82-F1
#
_cell.length_a   1.000
_cell.length_b   1.000
_cell.length_c   1.000
_cell.angle_alpha   90.00
_cell.angle_beta   90.00
_cell.angle_gamma   90.00
#
_symmetry.space_group_name_H-M   'P 1'
#
loop_
_entity.id
_entity.type
_entity.pdbx_description
1 polymer ?
#
loop_
_entity_poly.entity_id
_entity_poly.type
_entity_poly.pdbx_seq_one_letter_code
_entity_poly.pdbx_strand_id
1 'polypeptide(L)'
;GVLFVALLPIITGVDMLLSVNSVTDSMLFLVIVVGMGFMGLLDDQMGNPNSKGFKGHFKILIKSRQLTSGGFKALFGAVLAFVFSTGVAFSSKTDWWPLHLLLNFLLVSLATNMINLFDLRPGRAGKVYLAVFLIIMAFSKNLENYFGLFLPIVAILLYYLPFDLRAEVMMGDVGSNLLGASLGMMMVWMLSDLAKVVALLIMIILQLSAEKVSFTKVIEKNPILKFIDDVGRRTQ
;
A
#
# COMPACT_ATOMS: atom_id res chain seq x y z
N GLY A 1 7.77 -4.04 -9.22
CA GLY A 1 6.60 -4.75 -8.69
C GLY A 1 6.69 -6.28 -8.67
N VAL A 2 6.81 -6.94 -9.83
CA VAL A 2 6.60 -8.41 -9.97
C VAL A 2 7.50 -9.26 -9.06
N LEU A 3 8.72 -8.80 -8.78
CA LEU A 3 9.66 -9.47 -7.87
C LEU A 3 9.04 -9.76 -6.48
N PHE A 4 8.26 -8.82 -5.95
CA PHE A 4 7.57 -8.99 -4.66
C PHE A 4 6.55 -10.14 -4.73
N VAL A 5 5.74 -10.17 -5.79
CA VAL A 5 4.68 -11.18 -5.99
C VAL A 5 5.28 -12.57 -6.19
N ALA A 6 6.46 -12.68 -6.81
CA ALA A 6 7.14 -13.95 -7.02
C ALA A 6 7.80 -14.50 -5.74
N LEU A 7 8.46 -13.63 -4.96
CA LEU A 7 9.28 -14.06 -3.83
C LEU A 7 8.50 -14.20 -2.51
N LEU A 8 7.52 -13.32 -2.25
CA LEU A 8 6.80 -13.34 -0.98
C LEU A 8 6.05 -14.65 -0.70
N PRO A 9 5.36 -15.29 -1.67
CA PRO A 9 4.73 -16.60 -1.44
C PRO A 9 5.71 -17.68 -1.01
N ILE A 10 6.91 -17.69 -1.59
CA ILE A 10 7.95 -18.66 -1.27
C ILE A 10 8.46 -18.42 0.15
N ILE A 11 8.80 -17.17 0.48
CA ILE A 11 9.36 -16.81 1.78
C ILE A 11 8.33 -17.06 2.88
N THR A 12 7.10 -16.60 2.72
CA THR A 12 6.03 -16.83 3.71
C THR A 12 5.62 -18.30 3.78
N GLY A 13 5.71 -19.06 2.68
CA GLY A 13 5.50 -20.51 2.70
C GLY A 13 6.53 -21.24 3.58
N VAL A 14 7.80 -20.86 3.49
CA VAL A 14 8.87 -21.38 4.37
C VAL A 14 8.63 -20.95 5.82
N ASP A 15 8.27 -19.70 6.05
CA ASP A 15 7.92 -19.15 7.36
C ASP A 15 6.80 -19.96 8.06
N MET A 16 5.75 -20.30 7.31
CA MET A 16 4.64 -21.14 7.78
C MET A 16 5.09 -22.58 8.09
N LEU A 17 5.94 -23.18 7.25
CA LEU A 17 6.48 -24.53 7.50
C LEU A 17 7.34 -24.58 8.76
N LEU A 18 8.10 -23.52 9.02
CA LEU A 18 8.93 -23.38 10.21
C LEU A 18 8.16 -22.89 11.44
N SER A 19 6.86 -22.59 11.29
CA SER A 19 5.99 -22.08 12.37
C SER A 19 6.55 -20.84 13.07
N VAL A 20 7.21 -19.98 12.30
CA VAL A 20 7.81 -18.72 12.82
C VAL A 20 6.73 -17.70 13.13
N ASN A 21 5.69 -17.60 12.29
CA ASN A 21 4.49 -16.79 12.52
C ASN A 21 3.23 -17.65 12.52
N SER A 22 2.13 -17.05 12.99
CA SER A 22 0.77 -17.62 12.89
C SER A 22 0.42 -17.97 11.45
N VAL A 23 -0.01 -19.21 11.22
CA VAL A 23 -0.43 -19.70 9.89
C VAL A 23 -1.58 -18.87 9.35
N THR A 24 -2.55 -18.51 10.19
CA THR A 24 -3.70 -17.69 9.80
C THR A 24 -3.28 -16.28 9.36
N ASP A 25 -2.39 -15.63 10.12
CA ASP A 25 -1.92 -14.28 9.80
C ASP A 25 -1.04 -14.29 8.54
N SER A 26 -0.24 -15.35 8.36
CA SER A 26 0.57 -15.57 7.16
C SER A 26 -0.29 -15.77 5.91
N MET A 27 -1.39 -16.52 6.03
CA MET A 27 -2.37 -16.69 4.95
C MET A 27 -3.07 -15.37 4.61
N LEU A 28 -3.54 -14.63 5.62
CA LEU A 28 -4.15 -13.31 5.42
C LEU A 28 -3.16 -12.37 4.74
N PHE A 29 -1.92 -12.30 5.24
CA PHE A 29 -0.86 -11.51 4.65
C PHE A 29 -0.69 -11.85 3.16
N LEU A 30 -0.51 -13.14 2.82
CA LEU A 30 -0.32 -13.59 1.45
C LEU A 30 -1.48 -13.25 0.52
N VAL A 31 -2.72 -13.50 0.96
CA VAL A 31 -3.91 -13.18 0.17
C VAL A 31 -3.92 -11.69 -0.21
N ILE A 32 -3.54 -10.81 0.73
CA ILE A 32 -3.55 -9.37 0.50
C ILE A 32 -2.37 -8.92 -0.34
N VAL A 33 -1.13 -9.31 -0.02
CA VAL A 33 0.05 -8.84 -0.77
C VAL A 33 0.03 -9.38 -2.21
N VAL A 34 -0.28 -10.66 -2.39
CA VAL A 34 -0.36 -11.28 -3.72
C VAL A 34 -1.57 -10.76 -4.47
N GLY A 35 -2.73 -10.65 -3.82
CA GLY A 35 -3.95 -10.12 -4.43
C GLY A 35 -3.78 -8.69 -4.92
N MET A 36 -3.19 -7.81 -4.11
CA MET A 36 -2.92 -6.42 -4.49
C MET A 36 -1.87 -6.31 -5.59
N GLY A 37 -0.81 -7.12 -5.51
CA GLY A 37 0.20 -7.18 -6.57
C GLY A 37 -0.36 -7.71 -7.89
N PHE A 38 -1.19 -8.75 -7.85
CA PHE A 38 -1.87 -9.29 -9.03
C PHE A 38 -2.85 -8.28 -9.63
N MET A 39 -3.62 -7.57 -8.80
CA MET A 39 -4.49 -6.50 -9.26
C MET A 39 -3.71 -5.39 -9.96
N GLY A 40 -2.57 -4.98 -9.36
CA GLY A 40 -1.67 -4.02 -9.99
C GLY A 40 -1.11 -4.52 -11.32
N LEU A 41 -0.85 -5.83 -11.44
CA LEU A 41 -0.39 -6.44 -12.70
C LEU A 41 -1.46 -6.37 -13.78
N LEU A 42 -2.73 -6.61 -13.41
CA LEU A 42 -3.85 -6.48 -14.33
C LEU A 42 -4.01 -5.02 -14.78
N ASP A 43 -3.90 -4.04 -13.89
CA ASP A 43 -4.03 -2.62 -14.26
C ASP A 43 -2.89 -2.15 -15.18
N ASP A 44 -1.65 -2.55 -14.87
CA ASP A 44 -0.47 -2.27 -15.70
C ASP A 44 -0.63 -2.85 -17.13
N GLN A 45 -1.33 -3.99 -17.29
CA GLN A 45 -1.59 -4.62 -18.61
C GLN A 45 -2.85 -4.09 -19.32
N MET A 46 -3.89 -3.70 -18.57
CA MET A 46 -5.18 -3.25 -19.11
C MET A 46 -5.26 -1.73 -19.32
N GLY A 47 -4.26 -0.97 -18.86
CA GLY A 47 -4.23 0.48 -18.84
C GLY A 47 -4.48 1.13 -20.21
N ASN A 48 -5.64 1.76 -20.36
CA ASN A 48 -6.00 2.57 -21.53
C ASN A 48 -5.76 4.06 -21.20
N PRO A 49 -4.94 4.82 -21.96
CA PRO A 49 -4.46 6.15 -21.56
C PRO A 49 -5.52 7.26 -21.46
N ASN A 50 -6.79 7.00 -21.82
CA ASN A 50 -7.79 8.02 -22.10
C ASN A 50 -8.70 8.43 -20.93
N SER A 51 -8.50 7.93 -19.70
CA SER A 51 -9.28 8.38 -18.53
C SER A 51 -8.43 8.43 -17.27
N LYS A 52 -8.21 9.63 -16.71
CA LYS A 52 -7.48 9.85 -15.45
C LYS A 52 -8.38 10.52 -14.41
N GLY A 53 -8.23 10.11 -13.14
CA GLY A 53 -8.78 10.78 -11.96
C GLY A 53 -10.18 10.30 -11.50
N PHE A 54 -10.42 10.34 -10.18
CA PHE A 54 -11.65 9.84 -9.53
C PHE A 54 -12.94 10.43 -10.12
N LYS A 55 -12.99 11.76 -10.33
CA LYS A 55 -14.14 12.45 -10.92
C LYS A 55 -14.41 12.03 -12.37
N GLY A 56 -13.36 11.70 -13.14
CA GLY A 56 -13.47 11.20 -14.50
C GLY A 56 -14.09 9.81 -14.55
N HIS A 57 -13.56 8.89 -13.75
CA HIS A 57 -14.08 7.53 -13.64
C HIS A 57 -15.51 7.49 -13.09
N PHE A 58 -15.82 8.29 -12.06
CA PHE A 58 -17.17 8.35 -11.49
C PHE A 58 -18.20 8.95 -12.48
N LYS A 59 -17.80 9.97 -13.26
CA LYS A 59 -18.65 10.55 -14.31
C LYS A 59 -18.90 9.57 -15.45
N ILE A 60 -17.92 8.75 -15.83
CA ILE A 60 -18.08 7.68 -16.83
C ILE A 60 -19.00 6.58 -16.25
N LEU A 61 -18.75 6.11 -15.03
CA LEU A 61 -19.59 5.10 -14.38
C LEU A 61 -21.07 5.51 -14.31
N ILE A 62 -21.35 6.77 -13.95
CA ILE A 62 -22.73 7.27 -13.86
C ILE A 62 -23.33 7.51 -15.25
N LYS A 63 -22.59 8.09 -16.20
CA LYS A 63 -23.14 8.46 -17.51
C LYS A 63 -23.21 7.32 -18.52
N SER A 64 -22.23 6.42 -18.54
CA SER A 64 -22.14 5.32 -19.51
C SER A 64 -22.38 3.95 -18.90
N ARG A 65 -22.54 3.82 -17.57
CA ARG A 65 -22.65 2.53 -16.85
C ARG A 65 -21.49 1.58 -17.11
N GLN A 66 -20.34 2.10 -17.53
CA GLN A 66 -19.14 1.31 -17.82
C GLN A 66 -18.19 1.36 -16.63
N LEU A 67 -17.80 0.18 -16.14
CA LEU A 67 -16.68 0.03 -15.23
C LEU A 67 -15.39 0.32 -15.97
N THR A 68 -14.79 1.47 -15.68
CA THR A 68 -13.42 1.79 -16.13
C THR A 68 -12.39 0.90 -15.42
N SER A 69 -11.19 0.75 -15.99
CA SER A 69 -10.09 0.01 -15.34
C SER A 69 -9.81 0.53 -13.92
N GLY A 70 -9.81 1.85 -13.73
CA GLY A 70 -9.68 2.48 -12.42
C GLY A 70 -10.82 2.16 -11.43
N GLY A 71 -12.04 1.94 -11.93
CA GLY A 71 -13.17 1.49 -11.10
C GLY A 71 -13.04 0.03 -10.68
N PHE A 72 -12.60 -0.84 -11.60
CA PHE A 72 -12.29 -2.23 -11.30
C PHE A 72 -11.16 -2.35 -10.27
N LYS A 73 -10.08 -1.59 -10.46
CA LYS A 73 -8.98 -1.43 -9.50
C LYS A 73 -9.48 -1.07 -8.10
N ALA A 74 -10.26 0.01 -7.99
CA ALA A 74 -10.78 0.45 -6.71
C ALA A 74 -11.66 -0.61 -6.03
N LEU A 75 -12.55 -1.27 -6.80
CA LEU A 75 -13.42 -2.31 -6.26
C LEU A 75 -12.63 -3.54 -5.80
N PHE A 76 -11.69 -4.02 -6.61
CA PHE A 76 -10.88 -5.20 -6.28
C PHE A 76 -10.01 -4.95 -5.04
N GLY A 77 -9.34 -3.79 -4.98
CA GLY A 77 -8.58 -3.37 -3.81
C GLY A 77 -9.45 -3.25 -2.55
N ALA A 78 -10.66 -2.70 -2.69
CA ALA A 78 -11.63 -2.62 -1.59
C ALA A 78 -12.09 -4.00 -1.11
N VAL A 79 -12.35 -4.95 -2.01
CA VAL A 79 -12.71 -6.33 -1.64
C VAL A 79 -11.58 -6.97 -0.82
N LEU A 80 -10.33 -6.85 -1.26
CA LEU A 80 -9.18 -7.36 -0.51
C LEU A 80 -9.04 -6.71 0.87
N ALA A 81 -9.12 -5.37 0.94
CA ALA A 81 -9.09 -4.65 2.20
C ALA A 81 -10.21 -5.09 3.15
N PHE A 82 -11.41 -5.38 2.61
CA PHE A 82 -12.54 -5.87 3.37
C PHE A 82 -12.32 -7.29 3.89
N VAL A 83 -11.81 -8.21 3.05
CA VAL A 83 -11.45 -9.59 3.44
C VAL A 83 -10.42 -9.61 4.57
N PHE A 84 -9.40 -8.76 4.49
CA PHE A 84 -8.43 -8.62 5.58
C PHE A 84 -9.10 -8.13 6.87
N SER A 85 -9.90 -7.07 6.75
CA SER A 85 -10.51 -6.39 7.89
C SER A 85 -11.51 -7.28 8.62
N THR A 86 -12.27 -8.10 7.89
CA THR A 86 -13.16 -9.10 8.48
C THR A 86 -12.37 -10.20 9.18
N GLY A 87 -11.31 -10.73 8.55
CA GLY A 87 -10.43 -11.74 9.15
C GLY A 87 -9.85 -11.29 10.50
N VAL A 88 -9.42 -10.02 10.58
CA VAL A 88 -8.92 -9.43 11.82
C VAL A 88 -10.06 -9.18 12.83
N ALA A 89 -11.18 -8.58 12.41
CA ALA A 89 -12.27 -8.19 13.31
C ALA A 89 -12.97 -9.38 13.97
N PHE A 90 -13.16 -10.49 13.25
CA PHE A 90 -13.75 -11.71 13.82
C PHE A 90 -12.80 -12.40 14.82
N SER A 91 -11.49 -12.24 14.63
CA SER A 91 -10.50 -12.80 15.54
C SER A 91 -10.40 -12.04 16.87
N SER A 92 -10.70 -10.74 16.89
CA SER A 92 -10.54 -9.89 18.08
C SER A 92 -11.67 -9.97 19.11
N LYS A 93 -12.80 -10.64 18.81
CA LYS A 93 -13.95 -10.85 19.73
C LYS A 93 -14.40 -9.59 20.50
N THR A 94 -14.37 -8.42 19.86
CA THR A 94 -14.75 -7.14 20.47
C THR A 94 -16.19 -6.78 20.15
N ASP A 95 -16.91 -6.18 21.10
CA ASP A 95 -18.31 -5.73 20.90
C ASP A 95 -18.41 -4.59 19.87
N TRP A 96 -17.31 -3.85 19.65
CA TRP A 96 -17.23 -2.74 18.69
C TRP A 96 -16.71 -3.16 17.31
N TRP A 97 -16.83 -4.46 16.97
CA TRP A 97 -16.26 -5.02 15.75
C TRP A 97 -16.66 -4.29 14.44
N PRO A 98 -17.86 -3.68 14.27
CA PRO A 98 -18.18 -2.98 13.02
C PRO A 98 -17.33 -1.72 12.83
N LEU A 99 -17.03 -1.00 13.91
CA LEU A 99 -16.17 0.19 13.84
C LEU A 99 -14.72 -0.20 13.57
N HIS A 100 -14.22 -1.25 14.21
CA HIS A 100 -12.88 -1.77 13.94
C HIS A 100 -12.74 -2.27 12.51
N LEU A 101 -13.76 -2.96 11.99
CA LEU A 101 -13.79 -3.40 10.60
C LEU A 101 -13.69 -2.20 9.66
N LEU A 102 -14.53 -1.17 9.86
CA LEU A 102 -14.52 0.02 9.02
C LEU A 102 -13.16 0.75 9.08
N LEU A 103 -12.60 0.92 10.29
CA LEU A 103 -11.30 1.53 10.49
C LEU A 103 -10.19 0.77 9.76
N ASN A 104 -10.14 -0.55 9.93
CA ASN A 104 -9.15 -1.42 9.28
C ASN A 104 -9.29 -1.38 7.75
N PHE A 105 -10.52 -1.41 7.24
CA PHE A 105 -10.82 -1.36 5.82
C PHE A 105 -10.32 -0.05 5.20
N LEU A 106 -10.60 1.07 5.86
CA LEU A 106 -10.16 2.39 5.40
C LEU A 106 -8.65 2.54 5.48
N LEU A 107 -8.00 2.03 6.52
CA LEU A 107 -6.54 2.06 6.64
C LEU A 107 -5.87 1.33 5.48
N VAL A 108 -6.27 0.08 5.20
CA VAL A 108 -5.68 -0.70 4.11
C VAL A 108 -5.95 -0.06 2.75
N SER A 109 -7.18 0.37 2.49
CA SER A 109 -7.57 0.97 1.22
C SER A 109 -6.83 2.30 0.96
N LEU A 110 -6.77 3.18 1.97
CA LEU A 110 -6.13 4.48 1.83
C LEU A 110 -4.60 4.39 1.83
N ALA A 111 -3.99 3.47 2.58
CA ALA A 111 -2.55 3.25 2.53
C ALA A 111 -2.11 2.72 1.16
N THR A 112 -2.89 1.81 0.57
CA THR A 112 -2.72 1.33 -0.81
C THR A 112 -2.73 2.50 -1.79
N ASN A 113 -3.77 3.33 -1.74
CA ASN A 113 -3.87 4.47 -2.64
C ASN A 113 -2.79 5.54 -2.37
N MET A 114 -2.38 5.73 -1.11
CA MET A 114 -1.34 6.69 -0.72
C MET A 114 -0.02 6.36 -1.42
N ILE A 115 0.46 5.12 -1.33
CA ILE A 115 1.73 4.75 -2.00
C ILE A 115 1.60 4.88 -3.52
N ASN A 116 0.47 4.49 -4.10
CA ASN A 116 0.18 4.68 -5.52
C ASN A 116 0.21 6.17 -5.94
N LEU A 117 -0.23 7.11 -5.08
CA LEU A 117 -0.14 8.56 -5.35
C LEU A 117 1.30 9.08 -5.40
N PHE A 118 2.21 8.43 -4.68
CA PHE A 118 3.62 8.78 -4.67
C PHE A 118 4.42 8.05 -5.76
N ASP A 119 3.86 7.07 -6.47
CA ASP A 119 4.53 6.36 -7.56
C ASP A 119 4.50 7.13 -8.90
N LEU A 120 4.95 8.38 -8.87
CA LEU A 120 5.00 9.28 -10.04
C LEU A 120 6.42 9.60 -10.48
N ARG A 121 7.42 9.20 -9.70
CA ARG A 121 8.84 9.40 -9.98
C ARG A 121 9.67 8.22 -9.48
N PRO A 122 10.78 7.91 -10.17
CA PRO A 122 11.62 6.77 -9.81
C PRO A 122 12.05 6.82 -8.34
N GLY A 123 11.88 5.70 -7.63
CA GLY A 123 12.23 5.51 -6.22
C GLY A 123 11.39 6.29 -5.19
N ARG A 124 10.41 7.13 -5.59
CA ARG A 124 9.63 7.93 -4.63
C ARG A 124 8.74 7.04 -3.77
N ALA A 125 7.98 6.12 -4.38
CA ALA A 125 7.10 5.20 -3.66
C ALA A 125 7.88 4.38 -2.62
N GLY A 126 9.06 3.85 -3.00
CA GLY A 126 9.93 3.10 -2.10
C GLY A 126 10.44 3.93 -0.91
N LYS A 127 10.85 5.19 -1.12
CA LYS A 127 11.25 6.09 -0.04
C LYS A 127 10.11 6.38 0.93
N VAL A 128 8.92 6.69 0.40
CA VAL A 128 7.74 6.96 1.23
C VAL A 128 7.37 5.72 2.03
N TYR A 129 7.41 4.54 1.41
CA TYR A 129 7.20 3.27 2.09
C TYR A 129 8.16 3.09 3.28
N LEU A 130 9.47 3.26 3.05
CA LEU A 130 10.48 3.10 4.10
C LEU A 130 10.29 4.13 5.23
N ALA A 131 9.95 5.37 4.91
CA ALA A 131 9.69 6.40 5.92
C ALA A 131 8.47 6.04 6.79
N VAL A 132 7.36 5.63 6.18
CA VAL A 132 6.16 5.24 6.92
C VAL A 132 6.38 3.93 7.69
N PHE A 133 7.10 2.97 7.11
CA PHE A 133 7.52 1.74 7.78
C PHE A 133 8.26 2.06 9.08
N LEU A 134 9.28 2.92 9.04
CA LEU A 134 10.04 3.31 10.24
C LEU A 134 9.17 4.02 11.29
N ILE A 135 8.20 4.84 10.85
CA ILE A 135 7.24 5.47 11.77
C ILE A 135 6.37 4.40 12.45
N ILE A 136 5.82 3.43 11.70
CA ILE A 136 5.01 2.36 12.29
C ILE A 136 5.84 1.53 13.29
N MET A 137 7.09 1.22 12.94
CA MET A 137 8.02 0.53 13.83
C MET A 137 8.24 1.27 15.14
N ALA A 138 8.41 2.59 15.10
CA ALA A 138 8.63 3.42 16.28
C ALA A 138 7.41 3.50 17.23
N PHE A 139 6.20 3.30 16.70
CA PHE A 139 4.93 3.37 17.46
C PHE A 139 4.23 2.01 17.61
N SER A 140 4.93 0.91 17.30
CA SER A 140 4.37 -0.44 17.35
C SER A 140 4.13 -0.91 18.79
N LYS A 141 3.00 -1.60 19.01
CA LYS A 141 2.64 -2.28 20.26
C LYS A 141 2.86 -3.80 20.24
N ASN A 142 2.93 -4.40 19.05
CA ASN A 142 3.00 -5.86 18.87
C ASN A 142 4.13 -6.21 17.89
N LEU A 143 5.30 -5.59 18.05
CA LEU A 143 6.36 -5.68 17.07
C LEU A 143 6.84 -7.12 16.88
N GLU A 144 7.12 -7.84 17.97
CA GLU A 144 7.61 -9.22 17.92
C GLU A 144 6.70 -10.19 17.14
N ASN A 145 5.39 -9.94 17.14
CA ASN A 145 4.40 -10.87 16.57
C ASN A 145 4.29 -10.77 15.05
N TYR A 146 4.64 -9.63 14.46
CA TYR A 146 4.36 -9.36 13.06
C TYR A 146 5.59 -8.90 12.26
N PHE A 147 6.68 -8.50 12.93
CA PHE A 147 7.87 -7.99 12.25
C PHE A 147 8.43 -8.97 11.20
N GLY A 148 8.41 -10.28 11.50
CA GLY A 148 8.90 -11.32 10.60
C GLY A 148 8.19 -11.36 9.25
N LEU A 149 6.89 -11.05 9.21
CA LEU A 149 6.10 -11.04 7.97
C LEU A 149 6.48 -9.89 7.02
N PHE A 150 6.88 -8.73 7.56
CA PHE A 150 7.16 -7.52 6.78
C PHE A 150 8.63 -7.36 6.44
N LEU A 151 9.54 -8.01 7.17
CA LEU A 151 10.98 -7.94 6.90
C LEU A 151 11.35 -8.37 5.47
N PRO A 152 10.77 -9.43 4.88
CA PRO A 152 11.00 -9.79 3.47
C PRO A 152 10.64 -8.68 2.49
N ILE A 153 9.56 -7.93 2.74
CA ILE A 153 9.17 -6.80 1.88
C ILE A 153 10.25 -5.73 1.91
N VAL A 154 10.75 -5.37 3.10
CA VAL A 154 11.83 -4.38 3.23
C VAL A 154 13.11 -4.88 2.56
N ALA A 155 13.48 -6.14 2.72
CA ALA A 155 14.67 -6.72 2.10
C ALA A 155 14.59 -6.67 0.56
N ILE A 156 13.46 -7.11 -0.02
CA ILE A 156 13.22 -7.05 -1.47
C ILE A 156 13.24 -5.60 -1.95
N LEU A 157 12.62 -4.68 -1.20
CA LEU A 157 12.58 -3.27 -1.55
C LEU A 157 13.97 -2.64 -1.53
N LEU A 158 14.80 -2.92 -0.52
CA LEU A 158 16.16 -2.38 -0.44
C LEU A 158 17.05 -2.89 -1.58
N TYR A 159 16.84 -4.14 -2.02
CA TYR A 159 17.49 -4.67 -3.22
C TYR A 159 16.99 -3.99 -4.50
N TYR A 160 15.68 -3.75 -4.59
CA TYR A 160 15.01 -3.16 -5.76
C TYR A 160 15.28 -1.66 -5.93
N LEU A 161 15.34 -0.92 -4.82
CA LEU A 161 15.32 0.54 -4.78
C LEU A 161 16.46 1.19 -5.58
N PRO A 162 17.70 0.68 -5.60
CA PRO A 162 18.76 1.25 -6.44
C PRO A 162 18.44 1.23 -7.95
N PHE A 163 17.77 0.18 -8.44
CA PHE A 163 17.37 0.08 -9.85
C PHE A 163 16.24 1.05 -10.18
N ASP A 164 15.26 1.17 -9.28
CA ASP A 164 14.17 2.15 -9.38
C ASP A 164 14.73 3.58 -9.33
N LEU A 165 15.64 3.89 -8.41
CA LEU A 165 16.30 5.21 -8.33
C LEU A 165 17.08 5.60 -9.59
N ARG A 166 17.61 4.61 -10.33
CA ARG A 166 18.29 4.81 -11.62
C ARG A 166 17.33 4.87 -12.80
N ALA A 167 16.02 4.77 -12.56
CA ALA A 167 14.97 4.69 -13.58
C ALA A 167 15.16 3.50 -14.55
N GLU A 168 15.83 2.44 -14.11
CA GLU A 168 16.01 1.20 -14.90
C GLU A 168 14.74 0.33 -14.85
N VAL A 169 13.99 0.46 -13.76
CA VAL A 169 12.69 -0.18 -13.51
C VAL A 169 11.77 0.84 -12.84
N MET A 170 10.46 0.61 -12.90
CA MET A 170 9.47 1.40 -12.15
C MET A 170 8.68 0.49 -11.22
N MET A 171 8.38 0.97 -10.01
CA MET A 171 7.63 0.21 -9.01
C MET A 171 6.32 -0.33 -9.59
N GLY A 172 5.58 0.53 -10.30
CA GLY A 172 4.35 0.22 -11.03
C GLY A 172 3.20 -0.06 -10.08
N ASP A 173 2.00 -0.27 -10.61
CA ASP A 173 0.82 -0.53 -9.80
C ASP A 173 0.93 -1.86 -9.05
N VAL A 174 1.66 -2.84 -9.61
CA VAL A 174 2.02 -4.08 -8.92
C VAL A 174 2.70 -3.80 -7.58
N GLY A 175 3.77 -2.99 -7.61
CA GLY A 175 4.59 -2.75 -6.43
C GLY A 175 3.94 -1.75 -5.48
N SER A 176 3.40 -0.65 -6.01
CA SER A 176 2.85 0.44 -5.20
C SER A 176 1.62 0.00 -4.41
N ASN A 177 0.70 -0.78 -5.01
CA ASN A 177 -0.47 -1.30 -4.29
C ASN A 177 -0.07 -2.33 -3.23
N LEU A 178 0.86 -3.25 -3.55
CA LEU A 178 1.36 -4.23 -2.59
C LEU A 178 2.02 -3.56 -1.39
N LEU A 179 2.91 -2.59 -1.63
CA LEU A 179 3.61 -1.84 -0.59
C LEU A 179 2.61 -1.04 0.27
N GLY A 180 1.66 -0.32 -0.35
CA GLY A 180 0.67 0.44 0.41
C GLY A 180 -0.28 -0.46 1.22
N ALA A 181 -0.72 -1.59 0.67
CA ALA A 181 -1.54 -2.54 1.40
C ALA A 181 -0.80 -3.13 2.59
N SER A 182 0.49 -3.45 2.43
CA SER A 182 1.30 -3.95 3.54
C SER A 182 1.47 -2.93 4.66
N LEU A 183 1.66 -1.63 4.36
CA LEU A 183 1.64 -0.59 5.39
C LEU A 183 0.29 -0.53 6.11
N GLY A 184 -0.82 -0.64 5.38
CA GLY A 184 -2.14 -0.70 5.97
C GLY A 184 -2.31 -1.87 6.94
N MET A 185 -1.85 -3.06 6.56
CA MET A 185 -1.85 -4.23 7.44
C MET A 185 -0.97 -4.03 8.67
N MET A 186 0.23 -3.45 8.51
CA MET A 186 1.09 -3.09 9.64
C MET A 186 0.37 -2.13 10.60
N MET A 187 -0.31 -1.09 10.09
CA MET A 187 -1.08 -0.17 10.94
C MET A 187 -2.18 -0.90 11.71
N VAL A 188 -2.88 -1.84 11.07
CA VAL A 188 -3.96 -2.62 11.70
C VAL A 188 -3.43 -3.55 12.80
N TRP A 189 -2.33 -4.26 12.56
CA TRP A 189 -1.80 -5.25 13.50
C TRP A 189 -0.90 -4.67 14.59
N MET A 190 -0.18 -3.58 14.30
CA MET A 190 0.91 -3.10 15.13
C MET A 190 0.58 -1.81 15.88
N LEU A 191 -0.34 -0.96 15.41
CA LEU A 191 -0.63 0.32 16.07
C LEU A 191 -1.76 0.20 17.11
N SER A 192 -1.72 1.10 18.10
CA SER A 192 -2.85 1.34 18.98
C SER A 192 -4.05 1.94 18.25
N ASP A 193 -5.26 1.80 18.78
CA ASP A 193 -6.47 2.35 18.16
C ASP A 193 -6.40 3.88 17.98
N LEU A 194 -5.82 4.61 18.94
CA LEU A 194 -5.59 6.05 18.80
C LEU A 194 -4.64 6.35 17.62
N ALA A 195 -3.53 5.62 17.52
CA ALA A 195 -2.58 5.79 16.43
C ALA A 195 -3.18 5.41 15.06
N LYS A 196 -4.05 4.40 15.00
CA LYS A 196 -4.84 4.06 13.80
C LYS A 196 -5.74 5.22 13.37
N VAL A 197 -6.48 5.83 14.30
CA VAL A 197 -7.34 6.98 13.99
C VAL A 197 -6.52 8.17 13.49
N VAL A 198 -5.39 8.47 14.13
CA VAL A 198 -4.47 9.53 13.67
C VAL A 198 -3.94 9.24 12.27
N ALA A 199 -3.47 8.02 12.01
CA ALA A 199 -2.99 7.60 10.69
C ALA A 199 -4.08 7.72 9.62
N LEU A 200 -5.31 7.30 9.93
CA LEU A 200 -6.45 7.44 9.05
C LEU A 200 -6.72 8.91 8.69
N LEU A 201 -6.76 9.80 9.68
CA LEU A 201 -6.98 11.24 9.44
C LEU A 201 -5.90 11.85 8.54
N ILE A 202 -4.63 11.49 8.77
CA ILE A 202 -3.51 11.92 7.92
C ILE A 202 -3.72 11.44 6.47
N MET A 203 -4.07 10.17 6.27
CA MET A 203 -4.29 9.62 4.94
C MET A 203 -5.51 10.24 4.23
N ILE A 204 -6.60 10.53 4.96
CA ILE A 204 -7.75 11.26 4.42
C ILE A 204 -7.33 12.66 3.94
N ILE A 205 -6.57 13.39 4.76
CA ILE A 205 -6.07 14.73 4.41
C ILE A 205 -5.19 14.67 3.16
N LEU A 206 -4.28 13.69 3.08
CA LEU A 206 -3.45 13.48 1.88
C LEU A 206 -4.32 13.18 0.66
N GLN A 207 -5.31 12.28 0.78
CA GLN A 207 -6.20 11.92 -0.31
C GLN A 207 -6.97 13.13 -0.86
N LEU A 208 -7.56 13.93 0.03
CA LEU A 208 -8.30 15.13 -0.34
C LEU A 208 -7.38 16.22 -0.94
N SER A 209 -6.13 16.30 -0.45
CA SER A 209 -5.14 17.24 -0.98
C SER A 209 -4.69 16.87 -2.39
N ALA A 210 -4.56 15.58 -2.67
CA ALA A 210 -4.16 15.06 -3.99
C ALA A 210 -5.13 15.42 -5.11
N GLU A 211 -6.41 15.68 -4.81
CA GLU A 211 -7.38 16.15 -5.82
C GLU A 211 -7.16 17.60 -6.24
N LYS A 212 -6.59 18.42 -5.36
CA LYS A 212 -6.47 19.88 -5.54
C LYS A 212 -5.05 20.29 -5.93
N VAL A 213 -4.05 19.53 -5.47
CA VAL A 213 -2.65 19.91 -5.57
C VAL A 213 -1.83 18.74 -6.10
N SER A 214 -0.89 19.03 -7.00
CA SER A 214 0.12 18.05 -7.41
C SER A 214 1.21 17.96 -6.34
N PHE A 215 1.33 16.81 -5.67
CA PHE A 215 2.40 16.58 -4.69
C PHE A 215 3.79 16.77 -5.28
N THR A 216 3.98 16.40 -6.55
CA THR A 216 5.23 16.68 -7.26
C THR A 216 5.57 18.17 -7.25
N LYS A 217 4.62 19.05 -7.56
CA LYS A 217 4.83 20.51 -7.52
C LYS A 217 5.08 21.04 -6.11
N VAL A 218 4.47 20.43 -5.09
CA VAL A 218 4.71 20.80 -3.68
C VAL A 218 6.13 20.43 -3.27
N ILE A 219 6.57 19.21 -3.61
CA ILE A 219 7.92 18.71 -3.33
C ILE A 219 8.96 19.58 -4.02
N GLU A 220 8.77 19.93 -5.30
CA GLU A 220 9.71 20.76 -6.06
C GLU A 220 9.89 22.18 -5.51
N LYS A 221 8.84 22.73 -4.89
CA LYS A 221 8.86 24.07 -4.30
C LYS A 221 9.52 24.12 -2.92
N ASN A 222 9.66 22.98 -2.23
CA ASN A 222 10.28 22.91 -0.91
C ASN A 222 11.70 22.33 -1.03
N PRO A 223 12.76 23.08 -0.67
CA PRO A 223 14.14 22.64 -0.91
C PRO A 223 14.50 21.36 -0.13
N ILE A 224 13.95 21.17 1.06
CA ILE A 224 14.22 19.99 1.89
C ILE A 224 13.52 18.75 1.29
N LEU A 225 12.24 18.88 0.95
CA LEU A 225 11.50 17.77 0.33
C LEU A 225 12.08 17.40 -1.03
N LYS A 226 12.48 18.40 -1.83
CA LYS A 226 13.14 18.19 -3.10
C LYS A 226 14.46 17.44 -2.92
N PHE A 227 15.31 17.88 -1.99
CA PHE A 227 16.56 17.19 -1.68
C PHE A 227 16.31 15.71 -1.34
N ILE A 228 15.37 15.42 -0.44
CA ILE A 228 15.03 14.03 -0.08
C ILE A 228 14.50 13.24 -1.28
N ASP A 229 13.63 13.83 -2.10
CA ASP A 229 13.07 13.20 -3.31
C ASP A 229 14.18 12.90 -4.34
N ASP A 230 15.19 13.75 -4.45
CA ASP A 230 16.29 13.64 -5.40
C ASP A 230 17.45 12.75 -4.92
N VAL A 231 17.63 12.56 -3.60
CA VAL A 231 18.70 11.70 -3.04
C VAL A 231 18.72 10.31 -3.71
N GLY A 232 19.88 9.93 -4.25
CA GLY A 232 20.08 8.64 -4.90
C GLY A 232 19.55 8.53 -6.33
N ARG A 233 18.80 9.52 -6.84
CA ARG A 233 18.46 9.56 -8.27
C ARG A 233 19.67 9.99 -9.07
N ARG A 234 19.87 9.40 -10.24
CA ARG A 234 20.76 10.01 -11.24
C ARG A 234 20.09 11.30 -11.71
N THR A 235 20.77 12.42 -11.58
CA THR A 235 20.39 13.66 -12.26
C THR A 235 20.24 13.35 -13.74
N GLN A 236 19.02 13.40 -14.25
CA GLN A 236 18.76 13.48 -15.68
C GLN A 236 19.09 14.89 -16.17
#